data_AF-A0A0X1KIA5-F1
#
_entry.id   AF-A0A0X1KIA5-F1
#
_cell.length_a   1.000
_cell.length_b   1.000
_cell.length_c   1.000
_cell.angle_alpha   90.00
_cell.angle_beta   90.00
_cell.angle_gamma   90.00
#
_symmetry.space_group_name_H-M   'P 1'
#
loop_
_entity.id
_entity.type
_entity.pdbx_description
1 polymer ?
#
loop_
_entity_poly.entity_id
_entity_poly.type
_entity_poly.pdbx_seq_one_letter_code
_entity_poly.pdbx_strand_id
1 'polypeptide(L)'
;MKGPTEEEIRKVIMPLMLSGAKMLDRHCPKCGSPLFEKNGKVFCPVCEYRAKNRKEKVQEFEEILLKKLNELASNLPDDPEELEKRLSVMERIIDLIEKYRRLEGST
;
A
#
# COMPACT_ATOMS: atom_id res chain seq x y z
N MET A 1 -17.62 9.34 7.80
CA MET A 1 -16.23 8.97 8.14
C MET A 1 -16.20 7.52 8.57
N LYS A 2 -15.26 6.70 8.08
CA LYS A 2 -15.03 5.35 8.62
C LYS A 2 -13.98 5.44 9.74
N GLY A 3 -14.45 5.20 10.96
CA GLY A 3 -13.64 5.13 12.19
C GLY A 3 -12.48 4.14 12.11
N PRO A 4 -11.65 4.06 13.17
CA PRO A 4 -10.73 2.96 13.35
C PRO A 4 -11.50 1.63 13.50
N THR A 5 -10.99 0.56 12.90
CA THR A 5 -11.51 -0.80 13.12
C THR A 5 -11.04 -1.35 14.47
N GLU A 6 -11.68 -2.42 14.96
CA GLU A 6 -11.24 -3.11 16.18
C GLU A 6 -9.79 -3.60 16.06
N GLU A 7 -9.41 -4.09 14.88
CA GLU A 7 -8.04 -4.53 14.61
C GLU A 7 -7.04 -3.37 14.64
N GLU A 8 -7.39 -2.20 14.10
CA GLU A 8 -6.54 -1.00 14.17
C GLU A 8 -6.41 -0.47 15.60
N ILE A 9 -7.49 -0.55 16.39
CA ILE A 9 -7.43 -0.23 17.82
C ILE A 9 -6.43 -1.15 18.52
N ARG A 10 -6.55 -2.47 18.30
CA ARG A 10 -5.71 -3.48 18.95
C ARG A 10 -4.25 -3.43 18.51
N LYS A 11 -3.98 -3.29 17.20
CA LYS A 11 -2.64 -3.38 16.63
C LYS A 11 -1.89 -2.05 16.56
N VAL A 12 -2.59 -0.92 16.61
CA VAL A 12 -1.97 0.40 16.40
C VAL A 12 -2.17 1.31 17.61
N ILE A 13 -3.41 1.50 18.05
CA ILE A 13 -3.72 2.48 19.11
C ILE A 13 -3.27 1.97 20.48
N MET A 14 -3.59 0.73 20.86
CA MET A 14 -3.21 0.17 22.16
C MET A 14 -1.68 0.16 22.37
N PRO A 15 -0.85 -0.33 21.42
CA PRO A 15 0.61 -0.28 21.58
C PRO A 15 1.17 1.13 21.70
N LEU A 16 0.57 2.12 21.03
CA LEU A 16 1.00 3.51 21.14
C LEU A 16 0.77 4.07 22.54
N MET A 17 -0.40 3.80 23.13
CA MET A 17 -0.70 4.18 24.51
C MET A 17 0.29 3.54 25.49
N LEU A 18 0.57 2.25 25.32
CA LEU A 18 1.56 1.52 26.14
C LEU A 18 2.99 2.07 25.95
N SER A 19 3.32 2.61 24.77
CA SER A 19 4.63 3.19 24.47
C SER A 19 4.85 4.59 25.07
N GLY A 20 3.89 5.12 25.84
CA GLY A 20 3.94 6.46 26.43
C GLY A 20 3.60 7.59 25.47
N ALA A 21 3.03 7.31 24.29
CA ALA A 21 2.54 8.34 23.39
C ALA A 21 1.31 9.03 24.00
N LYS A 22 1.24 10.36 23.93
CA LYS A 22 0.14 11.14 24.50
C LYS A 22 -1.03 11.18 23.53
N MET A 23 -2.19 10.67 23.94
CA MET A 23 -3.44 10.86 23.22
C MET A 23 -3.92 12.30 23.43
N LEU A 24 -4.35 12.96 22.36
CA LEU A 24 -4.90 14.32 22.40
C LEU A 24 -6.44 14.27 22.41
N ASP A 25 -7.07 15.36 22.84
CA ASP A 25 -8.52 15.60 22.80
C ASP A 25 -9.07 15.88 21.38
N ARG A 26 -8.18 15.99 20.40
CA ARG A 26 -8.50 16.22 18.98
C ARG A 26 -8.56 14.91 18.20
N HIS A 27 -9.48 14.85 17.25
CA HIS A 27 -9.67 13.69 16.37
C HIS A 27 -9.26 14.00 14.93
N CYS A 28 -8.78 12.98 14.22
CA CYS A 28 -8.40 13.11 12.82
C CYS A 28 -9.63 13.39 11.94
N PRO A 29 -9.63 14.45 11.11
CA PRO A 29 -10.77 14.76 10.23
C PRO A 29 -10.98 13.71 9.12
N LYS A 30 -9.95 12.90 8.81
CA LYS A 30 -10.03 11.88 7.75
C LYS A 30 -10.69 10.58 8.23
N CYS A 31 -10.29 10.10 9.41
CA CYS A 31 -10.70 8.78 9.90
C CYS A 31 -11.38 8.77 11.27
N GLY A 32 -11.44 9.90 11.98
CA GLY A 32 -12.08 10.00 13.30
C GLY A 32 -11.31 9.32 14.43
N SER A 33 -10.10 8.82 14.20
CA SER A 33 -9.21 8.31 15.25
C SER A 33 -8.64 9.48 16.08
N PRO A 34 -8.45 9.33 17.40
CA PRO A 34 -7.77 10.34 18.21
C PRO A 34 -6.36 10.61 17.68
N LEU A 35 -5.93 11.88 17.73
CA LEU A 35 -4.56 12.26 17.40
C LEU A 35 -3.64 11.91 18.56
N PHE A 36 -2.40 11.56 18.22
CA PHE A 36 -1.35 11.26 19.19
C PHE A 36 -0.19 12.24 19.04
N GLU A 37 0.50 12.47 20.14
CA GLU A 37 1.76 13.20 20.19
C GLU A 37 2.87 12.31 20.75
N LYS A 38 4.00 12.25 20.05
CA LYS A 38 5.22 11.59 20.53
C LYS A 38 6.42 12.40 20.07
N ASN A 39 7.35 12.69 20.99
CA ASN A 39 8.54 13.48 20.72
C ASN A 39 8.23 14.85 20.07
N GLY A 40 7.16 15.53 20.53
CA GLY A 40 6.73 16.83 20.00
C GLY A 40 6.05 16.80 18.63
N LYS A 41 5.87 15.64 18.00
CA LYS A 41 5.17 15.50 16.71
C LYS A 41 3.74 14.99 16.94
N VAL A 42 2.77 15.73 16.41
CA VAL A 42 1.35 15.31 16.37
C VAL A 42 1.06 14.54 15.08
N PHE A 43 0.41 13.39 15.19
CA PHE A 43 0.10 12.52 14.05
C PHE A 43 -1.20 11.74 14.26
N CYS A 44 -1.75 11.20 13.16
CA CYS A 44 -2.87 10.27 13.23
C CYS A 44 -2.33 8.84 13.04
N PRO A 45 -2.38 7.99 14.08
CA PRO A 45 -1.74 6.68 14.03
C PRO A 45 -2.38 5.74 13.01
N VAL A 46 -3.71 5.84 12.85
CA VAL A 46 -4.47 5.01 11.92
C VAL A 46 -4.22 5.39 10.47
N CYS A 47 -4.18 6.69 10.16
CA CYS A 47 -3.88 7.14 8.80
C CYS A 47 -2.44 6.77 8.40
N GLU A 48 -1.46 6.93 9.29
CA GLU A 48 -0.08 6.51 9.03
C GLU A 48 0.03 4.99 8.83
N TYR A 49 -0.63 4.21 9.70
CA TYR A 49 -0.67 2.75 9.56
C TYR A 49 -1.30 2.32 8.23
N ARG A 50 -2.44 2.89 7.84
CA ARG A 50 -3.10 2.59 6.55
C ARG A 50 -2.23 2.99 5.36
N ALA A 51 -1.52 4.11 5.43
CA ALA A 51 -0.61 4.54 4.37
C ALA A 51 0.57 3.57 4.22
N LYS A 52 1.17 3.15 5.34
CA LYS A 52 2.26 2.16 5.35
C LYS A 52 1.80 0.82 4.78
N ASN A 53 0.66 0.28 5.23
CA ASN A 53 0.12 -0.98 4.70
C ASN A 53 -0.22 -0.88 3.22
N ARG A 54 -0.74 0.27 2.75
CA ARG A 54 -1.01 0.48 1.33
C ARG A 54 0.27 0.42 0.52
N LYS A 55 1.34 1.08 0.99
CA LYS A 55 2.65 1.05 0.35
C LYS A 55 3.20 -0.37 0.28
N GLU A 56 3.22 -1.09 1.40
CA GLU A 56 3.69 -2.49 1.46
C GLU A 56 2.92 -3.39 0.49
N LYS A 57 1.59 -3.27 0.41
CA LYS A 57 0.76 -4.03 -0.54
C LYS A 57 1.04 -3.67 -2.00
N VAL A 58 1.32 -2.41 -2.29
CA VAL A 58 1.68 -1.98 -3.65
C VAL A 58 3.02 -2.58 -4.06
N GLN A 59 4.01 -2.58 -3.18
CA GLN A 59 5.32 -3.18 -3.42
C GLN A 59 5.24 -4.69 -3.62
N GLU A 60 4.48 -5.39 -2.77
CA GLU A 60 4.24 -6.83 -2.90
C GLU A 60 3.57 -7.16 -4.26
N PHE A 61 2.56 -6.38 -4.66
CA PHE A 61 1.88 -6.59 -5.92
C PHE A 61 2.78 -6.32 -7.13
N GLU A 62 3.59 -5.26 -7.08
CA GLU A 62 4.59 -4.96 -8.11
C GLU A 62 5.60 -6.11 -8.25
N GLU A 63 6.10 -6.66 -7.15
CA GLU A 63 7.03 -7.80 -7.18
C GLU A 63 6.41 -9.03 -7.85
N ILE A 64 5.13 -9.32 -7.57
CA ILE A 64 4.39 -10.42 -8.21
C ILE A 64 4.27 -10.18 -9.71
N LEU A 65 3.92 -8.97 -10.14
CA LEU A 65 3.80 -8.62 -11.56
C LEU A 65 5.13 -8.73 -12.30
N LEU A 66 6.24 -8.29 -11.69
CA LEU A 66 7.59 -8.43 -12.25
C LEU A 66 8.00 -9.89 -12.40
N LYS A 67 7.71 -10.73 -11.40
CA LYS A 67 7.91 -12.19 -11.51
C LYS A 67 7.13 -12.77 -12.68
N LYS A 68 5.85 -12.39 -12.83
CA LYS A 68 5.01 -12.89 -13.91
C LYS A 68 5.49 -12.43 -15.29
N LEU A 69 5.96 -11.19 -15.40
CA LEU A 69 6.56 -10.66 -16.62
C LEU A 69 7.80 -11.46 -17.05
N ASN A 70 8.68 -11.78 -16.09
CA ASN A 70 9.86 -12.61 -16.35
C ASN A 70 9.49 -14.04 -16.78
N GLU A 71 8.49 -14.66 -16.15
CA GLU A 71 7.96 -15.97 -16.57
C GLU A 71 7.45 -15.93 -18.02
N LEU A 72 6.72 -14.87 -18.39
CA LEU A 72 6.23 -14.69 -19.75
C LEU A 72 7.38 -14.48 -20.74
N ALA A 73 8.42 -13.73 -20.37
CA ALA A 73 9.56 -13.45 -21.23
C ALA A 73 10.54 -14.64 -21.39
N SER A 74 10.56 -15.58 -20.44
CA SER A 74 11.56 -16.66 -20.40
C SER A 74 11.49 -17.65 -21.57
N ASN A 75 10.37 -17.72 -22.29
CA ASN A 75 10.21 -18.61 -23.44
C ASN A 75 9.14 -18.03 -24.38
N LEU A 76 9.51 -17.07 -25.21
CA LEU A 76 8.58 -16.49 -26.18
C LEU A 76 8.32 -17.48 -27.33
N PRO A 77 7.06 -17.60 -27.79
CA PRO A 77 6.74 -18.47 -28.91
C PRO A 77 7.33 -17.93 -30.23
N ASP A 78 7.71 -18.84 -31.12
CA ASP A 78 8.19 -18.49 -32.47
C ASP A 78 7.03 -18.17 -33.43
N ASP A 79 5.83 -18.70 -33.14
CA ASP A 79 4.63 -18.40 -33.92
C ASP A 79 4.23 -16.92 -33.74
N PRO A 80 4.11 -16.14 -34.83
CA PRO A 80 3.80 -14.72 -34.73
C PRO A 80 2.46 -14.39 -34.03
N GLU A 81 1.43 -15.22 -34.20
CA GLU A 81 0.11 -14.98 -33.60
C GLU A 81 0.14 -15.25 -32.09
N GLU A 82 0.81 -16.32 -31.67
CA GLU A 82 1.04 -16.60 -30.25
C GLU A 82 1.96 -15.57 -29.59
N LEU A 83 2.96 -15.07 -30.33
CA LEU A 83 3.87 -14.02 -29.86
C LEU A 83 3.11 -12.72 -29.58
N GLU A 84 2.25 -12.29 -30.50
CA GLU A 84 1.41 -11.10 -30.33
C GLU A 84 0.52 -11.22 -29.08
N LYS A 85 -0.15 -12.36 -28.90
CA LYS A 85 -0.98 -12.62 -27.71
C LYS A 85 -0.16 -12.50 -26.42
N ARG A 86 1.05 -13.05 -26.40
CA ARG A 86 1.92 -13.02 -25.23
C ARG A 86 2.43 -11.61 -24.93
N LEU A 87 2.85 -10.87 -25.96
CA LEU A 87 3.29 -9.48 -25.83
C LEU A 87 2.17 -8.55 -25.35
N SER A 88 0.93 -8.75 -25.82
CA SER A 88 -0.25 -8.00 -25.34
C SER A 88 -0.48 -8.21 -23.83
N VAL A 89 -0.27 -9.43 -23.31
CA VAL A 89 -0.37 -9.67 -21.86
C VAL A 89 0.76 -8.95 -21.11
N MET A 90 1.98 -8.99 -21.65
CA MET A 90 3.13 -8.31 -21.06
C MET A 90 2.94 -6.79 -21.02
N GLU A 91 2.42 -6.19 -22.09
CA GLU A 91 2.07 -4.75 -22.15
C GLU A 91 1.08 -4.37 -21.04
N ARG A 92 0.03 -5.17 -20.84
CA ARG A 92 -0.94 -4.94 -19.75
C ARG A 92 -0.30 -5.04 -18.36
N ILE A 93 0.65 -5.95 -18.17
CA ILE A 93 1.38 -6.08 -16.91
C ILE A 93 2.27 -4.86 -16.68
N ILE A 94 2.97 -4.39 -17.71
CA ILE A 94 3.81 -3.18 -17.65
C ILE A 94 2.94 -1.96 -17.31
N ASP A 95 1.79 -1.79 -17.96
CA ASP A 95 0.83 -0.72 -17.66
C ASP A 95 0.35 -0.74 -16.20
N LEU A 96 0.09 -1.93 -15.66
CA LEU A 96 -0.29 -2.07 -14.26
C LEU A 96 0.87 -1.64 -13.35
N ILE A 97 2.09 -2.12 -13.58
CA ILE A 97 3.27 -1.72 -12.81
C ILE A 97 3.47 -0.21 -12.83
N GLU A 98 3.37 0.43 -13.99
CA GLU A 98 3.48 1.90 -14.10
C GLU A 98 2.41 2.62 -13.28
N LYS A 99 1.16 2.15 -13.33
CA LYS A 99 0.06 2.71 -12.53
C LYS A 99 0.36 2.59 -11.04
N TYR A 100 0.86 1.44 -10.58
CA TYR A 100 1.21 1.23 -9.18
C TYR A 100 2.36 2.12 -8.71
N ARG A 101 3.40 2.30 -9.52
CA ARG A 101 4.50 3.24 -9.24
C ARG A 101 4.03 4.68 -9.10
N ARG A 102 3.08 5.12 -9.95
CA ARG A 102 2.49 6.46 -9.84
C ARG A 102 1.68 6.63 -8.55
N LEU A 103 1.00 5.58 -8.09
CA LEU A 103 0.27 5.59 -6.82
C LEU A 103 1.22 5.67 -5.60
N GLU A 104 2.41 5.07 -5.67
CA GLU A 104 3.44 5.23 -4.63
C GLU A 104 4.00 6.66 -4.57
N GLY A 105 4.23 7.31 -5.72
CA GLY A 105 4.81 8.65 -5.79
C GLY A 105 3.84 9.81 -5.51
N SER A 106 2.53 9.54 -5.39
CA SER A 106 1.49 10.56 -5.20
C SER A 106 1.07 10.78 -3.74
N THR A 107 1.81 10.24 -2.76
CA THR A 107 1.49 10.29 -1.32
C THR A 107 2.55 11.04 -0.51
#